data_AF-A0A504JJG2-F1
#
_entry.id   AF-A0A504JJG2-F1
#
_cell.length_a   1.000
_cell.length_b   1.000
_cell.length_c   1.000
_cell.angle_alpha   90.00
_cell.angle_beta   90.00
_cell.angle_gamma   90.00
#
_symmetry.space_group_name_H-M   'P 1'
#
loop_
_entity.id
_entity.type
_entity.pdbx_description
1 polymer ?
#
loop_
_entity_poly.entity_id
_entity_poly.type
_entity_poly.pdbx_seq_one_letter_code
_entity_poly.pdbx_strand_id
1 'polypeptide(L)'
;MSEQPSKKEFYRLEDFGIKTILNFRRLKDDAKKAKGTQLQLEHLPLKAAEINEKDIITGLQIINTAQKPILIHCWHGSDRTGVMTAAYRIVFENWSKEDAIKEFRRPEFGYHEKWYPNLVDLLNDLDVTKIRDELGL
;
A
#
# COMPACT_ATOMS: atom_id res chain seq x y z
N MET A 1 0.17 -2.74 -7.31
CA MET A 1 -0.33 -1.40 -6.91
C MET A 1 -1.36 -0.92 -7.92
N SER A 2 -2.36 -0.15 -7.49
CA SER A 2 -3.41 0.41 -8.37
C SER A 2 -3.91 1.76 -7.88
N GLU A 3 -4.51 2.54 -8.78
CA GLU A 3 -5.45 3.62 -8.42
C GLU A 3 -6.80 3.06 -7.96
N GLN A 4 -7.73 3.92 -7.56
CA GLN A 4 -9.05 3.52 -7.07
C GLN A 4 -9.84 2.75 -8.14
N PRO A 5 -10.15 1.45 -7.93
CA PRO A 5 -10.94 0.70 -8.89
C PRO A 5 -12.38 1.24 -8.98
N SER A 6 -12.94 1.19 -10.17
CA SER A 6 -14.37 1.33 -10.46
C SER A 6 -15.11 0.05 -10.10
N LYS A 7 -16.45 0.13 -10.06
CA LYS A 7 -17.30 -1.04 -9.80
C LYS A 7 -17.02 -2.21 -10.77
N LYS A 8 -16.83 -1.93 -12.06
CA LYS A 8 -16.55 -2.96 -13.06
C LYS A 8 -15.18 -3.60 -12.85
N GLU A 9 -14.20 -2.84 -12.38
CA GLU A 9 -12.86 -3.34 -12.12
C GLU A 9 -12.82 -4.26 -10.90
N PHE A 10 -13.63 -4.04 -9.87
CA PHE A 10 -13.73 -5.00 -8.75
C PHE A 10 -14.12 -6.41 -9.22
N TYR A 11 -15.11 -6.53 -10.11
CA TYR A 11 -15.46 -7.84 -10.69
C TYR A 11 -14.31 -8.44 -11.50
N ARG A 12 -13.63 -7.63 -12.32
CA ARG A 12 -12.46 -8.11 -13.10
C ARG A 12 -11.32 -8.58 -12.19
N LEU A 13 -11.08 -7.88 -11.09
CA LEU A 13 -10.05 -8.26 -10.12
C LEU A 13 -10.38 -9.61 -9.47
N GLU A 14 -11.65 -9.83 -9.11
CA GLU A 14 -12.13 -11.13 -8.64
C GLU A 14 -11.96 -12.23 -9.69
N ASP A 15 -12.33 -11.97 -10.95
CA ASP A 15 -12.16 -12.90 -12.07
C ASP A 15 -10.67 -13.23 -12.33
N PHE A 16 -9.77 -12.26 -12.13
CA PHE A 16 -8.32 -12.48 -12.17
C PHE A 16 -7.76 -13.21 -10.93
N GLY A 17 -8.62 -13.57 -9.99
CA GLY A 17 -8.28 -14.38 -8.82
C GLY A 17 -7.78 -13.58 -7.63
N ILE A 18 -7.81 -12.24 -7.66
CA ILE A 18 -7.54 -11.42 -6.47
C ILE A 18 -8.50 -11.84 -5.37
N LYS A 19 -7.99 -11.97 -4.15
CA LYS A 19 -8.76 -12.41 -2.97
C LYS A 19 -9.03 -11.26 -2.01
N THR A 20 -8.02 -10.41 -1.80
CA THR A 20 -8.12 -9.29 -0.86
C THR A 20 -7.81 -7.96 -1.55
N ILE A 21 -8.56 -6.92 -1.20
CA ILE A 21 -8.29 -5.54 -1.56
C ILE A 21 -7.97 -4.76 -0.29
N LEU A 22 -6.82 -4.07 -0.26
CA LEU A 22 -6.46 -3.15 0.81
C LEU A 22 -6.48 -1.71 0.30
N ASN A 23 -7.35 -0.93 0.90
CA ASN A 23 -7.60 0.46 0.55
C ASN A 23 -6.92 1.42 1.53
N PHE A 24 -6.18 2.41 1.01
CA PHE A 24 -5.51 3.44 1.83
C PHE A 24 -6.23 4.80 1.87
N ARG A 25 -7.42 4.93 1.31
CA ARG A 25 -8.14 6.22 1.22
C ARG A 25 -8.72 6.61 2.57
N ARG A 26 -8.33 7.80 3.06
CA ARG A 26 -8.75 8.32 4.36
C ARG A 26 -10.26 8.32 4.64
N LEU A 27 -11.10 8.69 3.67
CA LEU A 27 -12.52 9.02 3.91
C LEU A 27 -13.51 8.10 3.19
N LYS A 28 -13.03 7.10 2.43
CA LYS A 28 -13.88 6.32 1.53
C LYS A 28 -13.38 4.87 1.46
N ASP A 29 -14.22 3.96 1.95
CA ASP A 29 -14.07 2.51 1.72
C ASP A 29 -14.51 2.11 0.30
N ASP A 30 -14.40 0.80 0.01
CA ASP A 30 -14.82 0.20 -1.26
C ASP A 30 -16.14 -0.55 -1.20
N ALA A 31 -16.83 -0.61 -0.05
CA ALA A 31 -17.99 -1.48 0.16
C ALA A 31 -19.08 -1.25 -0.90
N LYS A 32 -19.34 0.01 -1.25
CA LYS A 32 -20.32 0.35 -2.30
C LYS A 32 -19.88 -0.09 -3.70
N LYS A 33 -18.59 0.00 -4.01
CA LYS A 33 -18.05 -0.27 -5.35
C LYS A 33 -17.81 -1.76 -5.59
N ALA A 34 -17.35 -2.47 -4.57
CA ALA A 34 -17.11 -3.92 -4.60
C ALA A 34 -18.39 -4.74 -4.33
N LYS A 35 -19.53 -4.07 -4.08
CA LYS A 35 -20.81 -4.75 -3.79
C LYS A 35 -21.14 -5.79 -4.87
N GLY A 36 -21.30 -7.04 -4.43
CA GLY A 36 -21.62 -8.19 -5.27
C GLY A 36 -20.42 -9.02 -5.70
N THR A 37 -19.21 -8.67 -5.26
CA THR A 37 -18.02 -9.54 -5.31
C THR A 37 -17.87 -10.29 -3.98
N GLN A 38 -17.05 -11.34 -3.97
CA GLN A 38 -16.63 -12.09 -2.78
C GLN A 38 -15.24 -11.67 -2.29
N LEU A 39 -14.74 -10.53 -2.78
CA LEU A 39 -13.47 -9.98 -2.35
C LEU A 39 -13.49 -9.63 -0.86
N GLN A 40 -12.44 -10.02 -0.14
CA GLN A 40 -12.19 -9.51 1.20
C GLN A 40 -11.72 -8.05 1.09
N LEU A 41 -12.39 -7.15 1.80
CA LEU A 41 -12.06 -5.72 1.78
C LEU A 41 -11.43 -5.32 3.10
N GLU A 42 -10.18 -4.91 3.05
CA GLU A 42 -9.44 -4.32 4.16
C GLU A 42 -9.32 -2.81 3.94
N HIS A 43 -9.44 -2.03 5.02
CA HIS A 43 -9.37 -0.58 4.94
C HIS A 43 -8.44 -0.02 6.00
N LEU A 44 -7.31 0.55 5.57
CA LEU A 44 -6.37 1.27 6.43
C LEU A 44 -6.37 2.75 6.02
N PRO A 45 -7.15 3.62 6.66
CA PRO A 45 -7.28 5.01 6.23
C PRO A 45 -6.00 5.81 6.50
N LEU A 46 -5.30 6.23 5.43
CA LEU A 46 -4.05 6.99 5.53
C LEU A 46 -4.20 8.44 5.05
N LYS A 47 -3.55 9.36 5.76
CA LYS A 47 -3.30 10.73 5.33
C LYS A 47 -1.83 10.86 4.93
N ALA A 48 -1.55 11.06 3.64
CA ALA A 48 -0.18 11.03 3.08
C ALA A 48 0.83 11.91 3.83
N ALA A 49 0.41 13.11 4.24
CA ALA A 49 1.27 14.04 4.98
C ALA A 49 1.56 13.64 6.44
N GLU A 50 0.90 12.59 6.98
CA GLU A 50 1.00 12.17 8.38
C GLU A 50 1.32 10.67 8.55
N ILE A 51 1.63 9.97 7.44
CA ILE A 51 2.02 8.56 7.50
C ILE A 51 3.29 8.44 8.35
N ASN A 52 3.28 7.48 9.26
CA ASN A 52 4.40 7.16 10.13
C ASN A 52 4.73 5.66 10.11
N GLU A 53 5.77 5.26 10.85
CA GLU A 53 6.24 3.87 10.89
C GLU A 53 5.14 2.88 11.36
N LYS A 54 4.28 3.26 12.30
CA LYS A 54 3.19 2.39 12.78
C LYS A 54 2.17 2.10 11.68
N ASP A 55 1.90 3.09 10.83
CA ASP A 55 1.02 2.90 9.67
C ASP A 55 1.64 1.93 8.67
N ILE A 56 2.96 2.01 8.46
CA ILE A 56 3.71 1.07 7.62
C ILE A 56 3.63 -0.34 8.21
N ILE A 57 3.94 -0.52 9.49
CA ILE A 57 3.86 -1.82 10.17
C ILE A 57 2.45 -2.40 10.06
N THR A 58 1.41 -1.60 10.36
CA THR A 58 0.01 -2.05 10.26
C THR A 58 -0.34 -2.48 8.84
N GLY A 59 0.03 -1.69 7.83
CA GLY A 59 -0.24 -2.03 6.43
C GLY A 59 0.51 -3.28 5.98
N LEU A 60 1.79 -3.42 6.35
CA LEU A 60 2.59 -4.60 6.06
C LEU A 60 2.07 -5.85 6.77
N GLN A 61 1.58 -5.73 8.01
CA GLN A 61 0.96 -6.83 8.75
C GLN A 61 -0.33 -7.31 8.08
N ILE A 62 -1.19 -6.39 7.62
CA ILE A 62 -2.38 -6.74 6.84
C ILE A 62 -1.96 -7.44 5.55
N ILE A 63 -0.98 -6.87 4.82
CA ILE A 63 -0.46 -7.50 3.61
C ILE A 63 0.06 -8.90 3.92
N ASN A 64 0.81 -9.12 5.00
CA ASN A 64 1.40 -10.41 5.34
C ASN A 64 0.33 -11.48 5.63
N THR A 65 -0.73 -11.12 6.36
CA THR A 65 -1.73 -12.07 6.87
C THR A 65 -2.95 -12.25 5.97
N ALA A 66 -3.21 -11.32 5.04
CA ALA A 66 -4.34 -11.39 4.13
C ALA A 66 -4.26 -12.55 3.13
N GLN A 67 -5.44 -12.97 2.65
CA GLN A 67 -5.53 -13.95 1.57
C GLN A 67 -4.89 -13.42 0.28
N LYS A 68 -4.09 -14.27 -0.35
CA LYS A 68 -3.34 -13.92 -1.57
C LYS A 68 -4.07 -14.46 -2.81
N PRO A 69 -3.95 -13.80 -3.98
CA PRO A 69 -3.25 -12.53 -4.21
C PRO A 69 -4.01 -11.31 -3.64
N ILE A 70 -3.27 -10.32 -3.16
CA ILE A 70 -3.79 -9.05 -2.62
C ILE A 70 -3.51 -7.89 -3.58
N LEU A 71 -4.49 -7.01 -3.77
CA LEU A 71 -4.30 -5.72 -4.44
C LEU A 71 -4.32 -4.60 -3.40
N ILE A 72 -3.34 -3.70 -3.47
CA ILE A 72 -3.33 -2.46 -2.68
C ILE A 72 -3.63 -1.25 -3.58
N HIS A 73 -4.44 -0.31 -3.08
CA HIS A 73 -4.71 0.95 -3.80
C HIS A 73 -4.94 2.15 -2.87
N CYS A 74 -4.92 3.34 -3.45
CA CYS A 74 -5.40 4.56 -2.78
C CYS A 74 -6.36 5.32 -3.70
N TRP A 75 -6.16 6.63 -3.88
CA TRP A 75 -6.93 7.40 -4.87
C TRP A 75 -6.23 7.38 -6.24
N HIS A 76 -5.04 7.99 -6.35
CA HIS A 76 -4.24 8.01 -7.59
C HIS A 76 -3.28 6.82 -7.73
N GLY A 77 -3.19 5.95 -6.72
CA GLY A 77 -2.23 4.84 -6.74
C GLY A 77 -0.75 5.25 -6.59
N SER A 78 -0.47 6.51 -6.26
CA SER A 78 0.88 7.07 -6.19
C SER A 78 1.44 7.13 -4.77
N ASP A 79 1.03 8.10 -3.94
CA ASP A 79 1.76 8.44 -2.71
C ASP A 79 1.64 7.37 -1.62
N ARG A 80 0.41 7.12 -1.13
CA ARG A 80 0.12 6.11 -0.08
C ARG A 80 0.43 4.69 -0.53
N THR A 81 0.10 4.40 -1.77
CA THR A 81 0.32 3.06 -2.34
C THR A 81 1.80 2.83 -2.61
N GLY A 82 2.50 3.84 -3.12
CA GLY A 82 3.93 3.79 -3.42
C GLY A 82 4.78 3.67 -2.17
N VAL A 83 4.53 4.46 -1.12
CA VAL A 83 5.29 4.34 0.14
C VAL A 83 5.11 2.96 0.78
N MET A 84 3.89 2.41 0.75
CA MET A 84 3.64 1.05 1.25
C MET A 84 4.32 -0.02 0.38
N THR A 85 4.35 0.19 -0.94
CA THR A 85 5.04 -0.71 -1.87
C THR A 85 6.55 -0.69 -1.62
N ALA A 86 7.15 0.50 -1.49
CA ALA A 86 8.56 0.66 -1.19
C ALA A 86 8.94 0.03 0.17
N ALA A 87 8.12 0.25 1.20
CA ALA A 87 8.32 -0.42 2.49
C ALA A 87 8.24 -1.95 2.38
N TYR A 88 7.32 -2.48 1.57
CA TYR A 88 7.22 -3.91 1.30
C TYR A 88 8.50 -4.44 0.62
N ARG A 89 9.04 -3.75 -0.39
CA ARG A 89 10.31 -4.09 -1.05
C ARG A 89 11.47 -4.19 -0.05
N ILE A 90 11.58 -3.20 0.84
CA ILE A 90 12.64 -3.15 1.85
C ILE A 90 12.49 -4.31 2.84
N VAL A 91 11.30 -4.48 3.41
CA VAL A 91 11.07 -5.39 4.53
C VAL A 91 11.04 -6.86 4.09
N PHE A 92 10.27 -7.19 3.05
CA PHE A 92 10.05 -8.58 2.62
C PHE A 92 10.99 -9.03 1.51
N GLU A 93 11.34 -8.14 0.58
CA GLU A 93 12.18 -8.48 -0.57
C GLU A 93 13.66 -8.16 -0.37
N ASN A 94 14.04 -7.64 0.79
CA ASN A 94 15.42 -7.26 1.13
C ASN A 94 16.03 -6.21 0.19
N TRP A 95 15.21 -5.35 -0.43
CA TRP A 95 15.76 -4.25 -1.23
C TRP A 95 16.47 -3.24 -0.32
N SER A 96 17.49 -2.59 -0.86
CA SER A 96 18.06 -1.42 -0.20
C SER A 96 17.02 -0.30 -0.13
N LYS A 97 17.09 0.55 0.91
CA LYS A 97 16.24 1.74 1.02
C LYS A 97 16.40 2.64 -0.22
N GLU A 98 17.62 2.77 -0.72
CA GLU A 98 17.93 3.56 -1.91
C GLU A 98 17.20 3.04 -3.16
N ASP A 99 17.25 1.73 -3.43
CA ASP A 99 16.60 1.13 -4.60
C ASP A 99 15.07 1.23 -4.51
N ALA A 100 14.50 1.01 -3.32
CA ALA A 100 13.07 1.13 -3.11
C ALA A 100 12.58 2.59 -3.28
N ILE A 101 13.34 3.56 -2.78
CA ILE A 101 13.05 5.00 -2.98
C ILE A 101 13.21 5.39 -4.45
N LYS A 102 14.22 4.84 -5.13
CA LYS A 102 14.41 5.07 -6.57
C LYS A 102 13.24 4.53 -7.38
N GLU A 103 12.75 3.33 -7.06
CA GLU A 103 11.51 2.79 -7.65
C GLU A 103 10.32 3.71 -7.33
N PHE A 104 10.14 4.12 -6.09
CA PHE A 104 9.04 4.98 -5.67
C PHE A 104 9.02 6.35 -6.39
N ARG A 105 10.19 6.91 -6.69
CA ARG A 105 10.36 8.18 -7.44
C ARG A 105 10.23 8.05 -8.95
N ARG A 106 10.04 6.83 -9.49
CA ARG A 106 9.88 6.65 -10.94
C ARG A 106 8.69 7.46 -11.47
N PRO A 107 8.86 8.28 -12.52
CA PRO A 107 7.82 9.20 -12.99
C PRO A 107 6.47 8.55 -13.31
N GLU A 108 6.46 7.30 -13.77
CA GLU A 108 5.27 6.52 -14.07
C GLU A 108 4.37 6.24 -12.87
N PHE A 109 4.91 6.29 -11.64
CA PHE A 109 4.11 6.11 -10.42
C PHE A 109 3.58 7.43 -9.86
N GLY A 110 3.99 8.58 -10.41
CA GLY A 110 3.39 9.88 -10.13
C GLY A 110 3.48 10.32 -8.67
N TYR A 111 4.57 10.00 -7.97
CA TYR A 111 4.79 10.45 -6.59
C TYR A 111 4.90 11.97 -6.50
N HIS A 112 4.07 12.58 -5.65
CA HIS A 112 4.01 14.03 -5.45
C HIS A 112 5.03 14.49 -4.42
N GLU A 113 6.32 14.31 -4.70
CA GLU A 113 7.41 14.59 -3.75
C GLU A 113 7.38 16.02 -3.18
N LYS A 114 7.05 17.02 -4.00
CA LYS A 114 6.93 18.42 -3.54
C LYS A 114 5.86 18.62 -2.46
N TRP A 115 4.85 17.77 -2.42
CA TRP A 115 3.71 17.86 -1.51
C TRP A 115 3.87 16.95 -0.30
N TYR A 116 4.53 15.80 -0.48
CA TYR A 116 4.69 14.77 0.55
C TYR A 116 6.14 14.30 0.69
N PRO A 117 7.11 15.22 0.89
CA PRO A 117 8.53 14.84 1.00
C PRO A 117 8.78 13.91 2.19
N ASN A 118 7.94 14.02 3.23
CA ASN A 118 7.96 13.19 4.43
C ASN A 118 7.93 11.67 4.16
N LEU A 119 7.43 11.23 3.00
CA LEU A 119 7.37 9.81 2.67
C LEU A 119 8.76 9.24 2.33
N VAL A 120 9.65 10.04 1.73
CA VAL A 120 11.03 9.62 1.50
C VAL A 120 11.80 9.59 2.80
N ASP A 121 11.62 10.60 3.65
CA ASP A 121 12.25 10.66 4.97
C ASP A 121 11.81 9.44 5.81
N LEU A 122 10.52 9.13 5.81
CA LEU A 122 9.99 7.93 6.46
C LEU A 122 10.67 6.66 5.97
N LEU A 123 10.82 6.46 4.66
CA LEU A 123 11.48 5.26 4.10
C LEU A 123 12.96 5.18 4.48
N ASN A 124 13.66 6.32 4.49
CA ASN A 124 15.04 6.40 4.95
C ASN A 124 15.18 6.06 6.44
N ASP A 125 14.20 6.44 7.25
CA ASP A 125 14.25 6.30 8.71
C ASP A 125 13.66 4.98 9.22
N LEU A 126 13.02 4.16 8.37
CA LEU A 126 12.41 2.89 8.81
C LEU A 126 13.39 2.00 9.58
N ASP A 127 13.00 1.58 10.79
CA ASP A 127 13.72 0.55 11.53
C ASP A 127 13.32 -0.84 11.02
N VAL A 128 14.01 -1.28 9.96
CA VAL A 128 13.69 -2.54 9.25
C VAL A 128 13.77 -3.75 10.19
N THR A 129 14.72 -3.76 11.13
CA THR A 129 14.88 -4.85 12.09
C THR A 129 13.68 -4.92 13.00
N LYS A 130 13.32 -3.80 13.64
CA LYS A 130 12.13 -3.72 14.50
C LYS A 130 10.85 -4.10 13.75
N ILE A 131 10.70 -3.63 12.51
CA ILE A 131 9.52 -3.96 11.69
C ILE A 131 9.46 -5.46 11.43
N ARG A 132 10.57 -6.12 11.09
CA ARG A 132 10.59 -7.58 10.89
C ARG A 132 10.23 -8.33 12.16
N ASP A 133 10.79 -7.91 13.30
CA ASP A 133 10.46 -8.49 14.60
C ASP A 133 8.96 -8.37 14.91
N GLU A 134 8.36 -7.20 14.69
CA GLU A 134 6.91 -6.97 14.89
C GLU A 134 6.03 -7.78 13.92
N LEU A 135 6.54 -8.08 12.72
CA LEU A 135 5.86 -8.92 11.73
C LEU A 135 6.12 -10.43 11.93
N GLY A 136 6.98 -10.80 12.89
CA GLY A 136 7.38 -12.19 13.16
C GLY A 136 8.20 -12.84 12.04
N LEU A 137 9.02 -12.05 11.35
CA LEU A 137 9.89 -12.46 10.23
C LEU A 137 11.32 -12.79 10.66
#